data_AF-A0A938LZF5-F1
#
_entry.id   AF-A0A938LZF5-F1
#
_cell.length_a   1.000
_cell.length_b   1.000
_cell.length_c   1.000
_cell.angle_alpha   90.00
_cell.angle_beta   90.00
_cell.angle_gamma   90.00
#
_symmetry.space_group_name_H-M   'P 1'
#
loop_
_entity.id
_entity.type
_entity.pdbx_description
1 polymer ?
#
loop_
_entity_poly.entity_id
_entity_poly.type
_entity_poly.pdbx_seq_one_letter_code
_entity_poly.pdbx_strand_id
1 'polypeptide(L)'
;MTVSILDAIKSSAFLDEIHKLLWIKPAVHRDGFDSGWSCREHAFISACLAAASGIQACIVIGKAMFMQGPQNGKAPAILGCDANDSGTHAWLSIPKLGTTDISPNLDISISAWRRLQFSGIVNGVWEPQGTGMFLSCSSKTDYENEIALGTHGSHGNRAVYWPQRQFDLTEAMVRDAFAFTNSPLTDWLRRSHATDVLAKAALHLWDRINRRVRSVAGVSQAKAWRIVAQRNGHAPSQLVELTGIKTAGPS
;
A
#
# COMPACT_ATOMS: atom_id res chain seq x y z
N MET A 1 -14.47 -9.32 -20.84
CA MET A 1 -13.43 -8.28 -20.78
C MET A 1 -13.01 -8.13 -19.33
N THR A 2 -11.77 -8.49 -19.01
CA THR A 2 -11.20 -8.32 -17.67
C THR A 2 -10.86 -6.84 -17.50
N VAL A 3 -11.37 -6.19 -16.45
CA VAL A 3 -11.00 -4.80 -16.13
C VAL A 3 -9.53 -4.79 -15.71
N SER A 4 -8.72 -3.91 -16.31
CA SER A 4 -7.31 -3.77 -15.94
C SER A 4 -7.20 -3.32 -14.47
N ILE A 5 -6.34 -3.97 -13.69
CA ILE A 5 -6.02 -3.52 -12.33
C ILE A 5 -5.53 -2.07 -12.32
N LEU A 6 -4.87 -1.60 -13.38
CA LEU A 6 -4.38 -0.23 -13.50
C LEU A 6 -5.51 0.79 -13.57
N ASP A 7 -6.66 0.41 -14.14
CA ASP A 7 -7.85 1.25 -14.14
C ASP A 7 -8.58 1.15 -12.79
N ALA A 8 -8.58 -0.05 -12.20
CA ALA A 8 -9.20 -0.27 -10.90
C ALA A 8 -8.52 0.55 -9.79
N ILE A 9 -7.18 0.62 -9.73
CA ILE A 9 -6.46 1.40 -8.70
C ILE A 9 -6.71 2.91 -8.78
N LYS A 10 -7.23 3.41 -9.90
CA LYS A 10 -7.65 4.82 -10.06
C LYS A 10 -9.11 5.04 -9.69
N SER A 11 -9.89 3.98 -9.50
CA SER A 11 -11.31 4.05 -9.17
C SER A 11 -11.51 4.24 -7.68
N SER A 12 -12.26 5.27 -7.29
CA SER A 12 -12.68 5.48 -5.89
C SER A 12 -13.39 4.24 -5.32
N ALA A 13 -14.22 3.55 -6.10
CA ALA A 13 -14.94 2.37 -5.64
C ALA A 13 -14.03 1.19 -5.28
N PHE A 14 -12.85 1.08 -5.91
CA PHE A 14 -11.85 0.09 -5.54
C PHE A 14 -11.01 0.56 -4.35
N LEU A 15 -10.60 1.83 -4.35
CA LEU A 15 -9.86 2.44 -3.25
C LEU A 15 -10.65 2.34 -1.93
N ASP A 16 -11.92 2.72 -1.93
CA ASP A 16 -12.82 2.58 -0.77
C ASP A 16 -12.89 1.13 -0.27
N GLU A 17 -12.87 0.16 -1.18
CA GLU A 17 -12.95 -1.26 -0.85
C GLU A 17 -11.65 -1.77 -0.19
N ILE A 18 -10.49 -1.48 -0.81
CA ILE A 18 -9.20 -1.94 -0.28
C ILE A 18 -8.85 -1.19 1.01
N HIS A 19 -9.07 0.11 1.07
CA HIS A 19 -8.83 0.92 2.26
C HIS A 19 -9.74 0.53 3.42
N LYS A 20 -10.98 0.11 3.16
CA LYS A 20 -11.86 -0.44 4.20
C LYS A 20 -11.24 -1.65 4.91
N LEU A 21 -10.56 -2.50 4.15
CA LEU A 21 -9.91 -3.69 4.68
C LEU A 21 -8.61 -3.31 5.38
N LEU A 22 -7.78 -2.50 4.72
CA LEU A 22 -6.36 -2.40 5.04
C LEU A 22 -5.99 -1.18 5.90
N TRP A 23 -6.71 -0.06 5.85
CA TRP A 23 -6.41 1.03 6.77
C TRP A 23 -6.89 0.73 8.18
N ILE A 24 -5.99 0.84 9.14
CA ILE A 24 -6.32 0.80 10.56
C ILE A 24 -6.24 2.21 11.14
N LYS A 25 -6.76 2.38 12.36
CA LYS A 25 -6.64 3.69 13.03
C LYS A 25 -5.16 3.99 13.29
N PRO A 26 -4.69 5.22 13.01
CA PRO A 26 -3.37 5.65 13.42
C PRO A 26 -3.22 5.51 14.94
N ALA A 27 -2.02 5.14 15.39
CA ALA A 27 -1.74 4.90 16.80
C ALA A 27 -0.34 5.39 17.16
N VAL A 28 -0.20 5.92 18.38
CA VAL A 28 1.10 6.22 18.96
C VAL A 28 1.54 5.00 19.77
N HIS A 29 2.71 4.48 19.44
CA HIS A 29 3.38 3.40 20.16
C HIS A 29 4.62 3.96 20.87
N ARG A 30 5.21 3.14 21.74
CA ARG A 30 6.46 3.51 22.43
C ARG A 30 7.59 3.87 21.46
N ASP A 31 7.60 3.21 20.30
CA ASP A 31 8.66 3.32 19.29
C ASP A 31 8.34 4.34 18.18
N GLY A 32 7.21 5.04 18.25
CA GLY A 32 6.84 6.07 17.28
C GLY A 32 5.36 6.10 16.91
N PHE A 33 5.03 6.90 15.90
CA PHE A 33 3.68 7.01 15.34
C PHE A 33 3.50 6.03 14.19
N ASP A 34 2.48 5.19 14.27
CA ASP A 34 2.00 4.38 13.14
C ASP A 34 0.82 5.10 12.49
N SER A 35 0.98 5.47 11.22
CA SER A 35 -0.06 6.14 10.43
C SER A 35 -1.25 5.22 10.07
N GLY A 36 -1.19 3.93 10.39
CA GLY A 36 -2.23 2.95 10.11
C GLY A 36 -2.36 2.59 8.63
N TRP A 37 -1.32 2.84 7.84
CA TRP A 37 -1.33 2.67 6.38
C TRP A 37 -1.27 1.21 5.93
N SER A 38 -0.73 0.31 6.76
CA SER A 38 -0.58 -1.12 6.44
C SER A 38 0.01 -1.34 5.04
N CYS A 39 1.13 -0.67 4.77
CA CYS A 39 1.72 -0.59 3.43
C CYS A 39 2.18 -1.94 2.88
N ARG A 40 2.60 -2.86 3.77
CA ARG A 40 2.99 -4.22 3.37
C ARG A 40 1.80 -5.05 2.88
N GLU A 41 0.64 -4.97 3.53
CA GLU A 41 -0.58 -5.63 3.06
C GLU A 41 -1.08 -5.02 1.74
N HIS A 42 -1.01 -3.70 1.59
CA HIS A 42 -1.34 -3.04 0.31
C HIS A 42 -0.42 -3.54 -0.81
N ALA A 43 0.90 -3.49 -0.62
CA ALA A 43 1.86 -3.93 -1.62
C ALA A 43 1.67 -5.42 -1.97
N PHE A 44 1.47 -6.29 -0.97
CA PHE A 44 1.19 -7.71 -1.17
C PHE A 44 -0.08 -7.94 -2.00
N ILE A 45 -1.21 -7.38 -1.57
CA ILE A 45 -2.50 -7.58 -2.24
C ILE A 45 -2.47 -7.00 -3.64
N SER A 46 -1.94 -5.79 -3.82
CA SER A 46 -1.84 -5.17 -5.13
C SER A 46 -0.91 -5.96 -6.06
N ALA A 47 0.17 -6.57 -5.54
CA ALA A 47 1.02 -7.48 -6.33
C ALA A 47 0.25 -8.72 -6.78
N CYS A 48 -0.57 -9.32 -5.91
CA CYS A 48 -1.43 -10.44 -6.28
C CYS A 48 -2.41 -10.05 -7.39
N LEU A 49 -3.03 -8.87 -7.29
CA LEU A 49 -3.96 -8.38 -8.31
C LEU A 49 -3.28 -8.03 -9.64
N ALA A 50 -2.05 -7.50 -9.59
CA ALA A 50 -1.22 -7.29 -10.78
C ALA A 50 -0.90 -8.61 -11.47
N ALA A 51 -0.39 -9.60 -10.72
CA ALA A 51 -0.07 -10.92 -11.25
C ALA A 51 -1.32 -11.62 -11.83
N ALA A 52 -2.47 -11.56 -11.15
CA ALA A 52 -3.74 -12.09 -11.65
C ALA A 52 -4.22 -11.41 -12.95
N SER A 53 -3.78 -10.17 -13.20
CA SER A 53 -4.04 -9.43 -14.43
C SER A 53 -3.00 -9.68 -15.54
N GLY A 54 -2.03 -10.59 -15.31
CA GLY A 54 -0.90 -10.82 -16.22
C GLY A 54 0.13 -9.69 -16.25
N ILE A 55 0.12 -8.80 -15.24
CA ILE A 55 1.08 -7.70 -15.12
C ILE A 55 2.20 -8.12 -14.17
N GLN A 56 3.43 -8.09 -14.67
CA GLN A 56 4.61 -8.28 -13.85
C GLN A 56 4.77 -7.06 -12.93
N ALA A 57 4.83 -7.28 -11.62
CA ALA A 57 5.08 -6.25 -10.63
C ALA A 57 5.98 -6.81 -9.53
N CYS A 58 6.82 -5.94 -8.97
CA CYS A 58 7.67 -6.28 -7.83
C CYS A 58 7.21 -5.47 -6.62
N ILE A 59 7.26 -6.10 -5.44
CA ILE A 59 7.08 -5.40 -4.18
C ILE A 59 8.40 -4.75 -3.82
N VAL A 60 8.37 -3.45 -3.57
CA VAL A 60 9.54 -2.67 -3.16
C VAL A 60 9.44 -2.38 -1.67
N ILE A 61 10.53 -2.59 -0.95
CA ILE A 61 10.69 -2.20 0.44
C ILE A 61 11.78 -1.12 0.49
N GLY A 62 11.49 -0.01 1.17
CA GLY A 62 12.44 1.09 1.32
C GLY A 62 11.93 2.17 2.26
N LYS A 63 12.23 3.42 1.92
CA LYS A 63 11.79 4.61 2.66
C LYS A 63 10.84 5.44 1.82
N ALA A 64 9.83 6.02 2.46
CA ALA A 64 8.92 6.97 1.84
C ALA A 64 8.67 8.11 2.82
N MET A 65 8.74 9.34 2.33
CA MET A 65 8.44 10.56 3.09
C MET A 65 7.49 11.43 2.30
N PHE A 66 6.40 11.81 2.94
CA PHE A 66 5.44 12.79 2.45
C PHE A 66 5.67 14.09 3.19
N MET A 67 5.66 15.20 2.45
CA MET A 67 6.02 16.50 3.00
C MET A 67 5.09 17.56 2.49
N GLN A 68 4.89 18.57 3.33
CA GLN A 68 4.23 19.81 3.00
C GLN A 68 5.14 20.95 3.43
N GLY A 69 5.65 21.71 2.47
CA GLY A 69 6.49 22.86 2.74
C GLY A 69 5.79 23.93 3.60
N PRO A 70 6.51 24.92 4.14
CA PRO A 70 5.93 25.99 4.95
C PRO A 70 4.80 26.71 4.20
N GLN A 71 3.70 27.02 4.88
CA GLN A 71 2.55 27.70 4.27
C GLN A 71 1.79 28.54 5.30
N ASN A 72 1.49 29.80 4.95
CA ASN A 72 0.70 30.73 5.78
C ASN A 72 1.23 30.84 7.22
N GLY A 73 2.54 30.99 7.38
CA GLY A 73 3.20 31.08 8.69
C GLY A 73 3.29 29.76 9.46
N LYS A 74 2.79 28.65 8.92
CA LYS A 74 2.91 27.32 9.52
C LYS A 74 4.23 26.66 9.10
N ALA A 75 4.84 25.98 10.06
CA ALA A 75 6.00 25.10 9.86
C ALA A 75 5.71 24.00 8.81
N PRO A 76 6.76 23.45 8.19
CA PRO A 76 6.60 22.28 7.32
C PRO A 76 6.03 21.10 8.13
N ALA A 77 5.36 20.19 7.44
CA ALA A 77 4.83 18.97 8.02
C ALA A 77 5.34 17.76 7.24
N ILE A 78 5.68 16.69 7.96
CA ILE A 78 6.21 15.47 7.37
C ILE A 78 5.44 14.25 7.90
N LEU A 79 5.35 13.22 7.06
CA LEU A 79 4.76 11.93 7.37
C LEU A 79 5.54 10.84 6.63
N GLY A 80 6.08 9.86 7.33
CA GLY A 80 6.81 8.77 6.69
C GLY A 80 7.94 8.24 7.55
N CYS A 81 8.97 7.71 6.91
CA CYS A 81 10.14 7.13 7.56
C CYS A 81 11.39 7.94 7.24
N ASP A 82 12.10 8.45 8.25
CA ASP A 82 13.40 9.06 8.02
C ASP A 82 14.41 8.03 7.53
N ALA A 83 15.48 8.52 6.90
CA ALA A 83 16.53 7.71 6.31
C ALA A 83 17.19 6.77 7.33
N ASN A 84 17.27 7.20 8.59
CA ASN A 84 17.94 6.52 9.70
C ASN A 84 17.01 5.70 10.60
N ASP A 85 15.69 5.85 10.44
CA ASP A 85 14.73 5.11 11.27
C ASP A 85 14.78 3.62 10.97
N SER A 86 14.35 2.79 11.91
CA SER A 86 14.13 1.35 11.65
C SER A 86 12.88 1.09 10.80
N GLY A 87 11.97 2.07 10.73
CA GLY A 87 10.73 2.00 9.93
C GLY A 87 11.00 1.83 8.44
N THR A 88 10.19 1.03 7.77
CA THR A 88 10.22 0.85 6.31
C THR A 88 8.83 0.99 5.74
N HIS A 89 8.78 1.39 4.48
CA HIS A 89 7.56 1.49 3.69
C HIS A 89 7.59 0.47 2.54
N ALA A 90 6.40 0.05 2.10
CA ALA A 90 6.25 -0.94 1.05
C ALA A 90 5.28 -0.46 -0.03
N TRP A 91 5.64 -0.67 -1.30
CA TRP A 91 4.84 -0.27 -2.45
C TRP A 91 5.08 -1.21 -3.64
N LEU A 92 4.41 -0.96 -4.75
CA LEU A 92 4.62 -1.68 -6.01
C LEU A 92 5.51 -0.90 -6.97
N SER A 93 6.38 -1.62 -7.68
CA SER A 93 7.01 -1.16 -8.91
C SER A 93 6.54 -2.03 -10.06
N ILE A 94 6.05 -1.40 -11.13
CA ILE A 94 5.62 -2.07 -12.35
C ILE A 94 6.58 -1.67 -13.47
N PRO A 95 7.29 -2.62 -14.11
CA PRO A 95 8.22 -2.30 -15.20
C PRO A 95 7.54 -1.45 -16.28
N LYS A 96 8.24 -0.41 -16.75
CA LYS A 96 7.77 0.58 -17.75
C LYS A 96 6.64 1.51 -17.31
N LEU A 97 5.93 1.23 -16.21
CA LEU A 97 4.90 2.11 -15.67
C LEU A 97 5.37 2.92 -14.46
N GLY A 98 6.28 2.35 -13.65
CA GLY A 98 6.87 3.02 -12.50
C GLY A 98 6.22 2.64 -11.16
N THR A 99 6.29 3.57 -10.21
CA THR A 99 5.88 3.34 -8.81
C THR A 99 4.37 3.45 -8.64
N THR A 100 3.77 2.49 -7.93
CA THR A 100 2.37 2.53 -7.50
C THR A 100 2.30 2.32 -5.99
N ASP A 101 1.76 3.28 -5.27
CA ASP A 101 1.51 3.23 -3.83
C ASP A 101 0.17 3.88 -3.47
N ILE A 102 -0.78 3.06 -3.07
CA ILE A 102 -2.11 3.48 -2.65
C ILE A 102 -2.32 3.33 -1.13
N SER A 103 -1.26 2.99 -0.39
CA SER A 103 -1.33 2.78 1.06
C SER A 103 -1.39 4.05 1.92
N PRO A 104 -0.78 5.19 1.55
CA PRO A 104 -0.79 6.36 2.41
C PRO A 104 -2.18 6.99 2.49
N ASN A 105 -2.63 7.27 3.71
CA ASN A 105 -3.77 8.13 3.96
C ASN A 105 -3.28 9.53 4.35
N LEU A 106 -3.34 10.47 3.40
CA LEU A 106 -2.94 11.88 3.63
C LEU A 106 -4.15 12.79 3.88
N ASP A 107 -5.36 12.24 3.88
CA ASP A 107 -6.58 12.93 4.30
C ASP A 107 -6.86 12.73 5.81
N ILE A 108 -5.80 12.47 6.58
CA ILE A 108 -5.87 12.36 8.04
C ILE A 108 -5.70 13.72 8.70
N SER A 109 -6.40 13.92 9.81
CA SER A 109 -6.21 15.08 10.68
C SER A 109 -5.27 14.70 11.82
N ILE A 110 -4.00 15.07 11.69
CA ILE A 110 -3.01 15.03 12.77
C ILE A 110 -2.41 16.44 12.94
N SER A 111 -1.92 16.78 14.14
CA SER A 111 -1.72 18.18 14.57
C SER A 111 -0.91 19.07 13.62
N ALA A 112 0.14 18.54 12.98
CA ALA A 112 0.98 19.29 12.06
C ALA A 112 0.59 19.11 10.58
N TRP A 113 -0.01 17.97 10.23
CA TRP A 113 -0.36 17.63 8.85
C TRP A 113 -1.63 18.34 8.41
N ARG A 114 -1.53 19.03 7.27
CA ARG A 114 -2.67 19.67 6.64
C ARG A 114 -3.32 18.62 5.74
N ARG A 115 -4.59 18.30 6.01
CA ARG A 115 -5.36 17.34 5.21
C ARG A 115 -5.21 17.63 3.72
N LEU A 116 -4.96 16.57 2.96
CA LEU A 116 -4.70 16.65 1.54
C LEU A 116 -5.46 15.54 0.84
N GLN A 117 -6.19 15.90 -0.22
CA GLN A 117 -6.79 14.89 -1.09
C GLN A 117 -5.67 14.10 -1.75
N PHE A 118 -5.65 12.80 -1.50
CA PHE A 118 -4.62 11.90 -1.99
C PHE A 118 -5.23 10.52 -2.23
N SER A 119 -5.12 10.03 -3.46
CA SER A 119 -5.56 8.70 -3.87
C SER A 119 -4.40 7.71 -3.94
N GLY A 120 -3.16 8.21 -3.99
CA GLY A 120 -1.96 7.39 -4.12
C GLY A 120 -0.91 8.02 -5.04
N ILE A 121 0.22 7.35 -5.15
CA ILE A 121 1.12 7.46 -6.30
C ILE A 121 0.70 6.37 -7.29
N VAL A 122 0.43 6.71 -8.54
CA VAL A 122 0.09 5.74 -9.59
C VAL A 122 0.99 5.98 -10.79
N ASN A 123 1.75 4.97 -11.19
CA ASN A 123 2.72 5.07 -12.30
C ASN A 123 3.70 6.24 -12.16
N GLY A 124 4.18 6.49 -10.93
CA GLY A 124 5.09 7.60 -10.62
C GLY A 124 4.42 8.98 -10.62
N VAL A 125 3.09 9.05 -10.63
CA VAL A 125 2.34 10.30 -10.62
C VAL A 125 1.56 10.43 -9.31
N TRP A 126 1.62 11.61 -8.70
CA TRP A 126 0.79 11.96 -7.56
C TRP A 126 -0.67 12.10 -8.00
N GLU A 127 -1.58 11.34 -7.39
CA GLU A 127 -3.01 11.39 -7.71
C GLU A 127 -3.83 12.03 -6.56
N PRO A 128 -4.68 13.05 -6.84
CA PRO A 128 -4.95 13.62 -8.15
C PRO A 128 -3.79 14.51 -8.67
N GLN A 129 -3.60 14.50 -9.99
CA GLN A 129 -2.54 15.28 -10.65
C GLN A 129 -2.58 16.77 -10.29
N GLY A 130 -1.41 17.39 -10.17
CA GLY A 130 -1.25 18.81 -9.86
C GLY A 130 -1.36 19.17 -8.38
N THR A 131 -1.66 18.21 -7.50
CA THR A 131 -1.72 18.46 -6.05
C THR A 131 -0.41 18.23 -5.30
N GLY A 132 0.53 17.51 -5.92
CA GLY A 132 1.86 17.25 -5.37
C GLY A 132 2.82 16.69 -6.41
N MET A 133 4.04 16.40 -5.97
CA MET A 133 5.12 15.87 -6.79
C MET A 133 5.63 14.55 -6.24
N PHE A 134 5.90 13.60 -7.12
CA PHE A 134 6.57 12.34 -6.79
C PHE A 134 8.04 12.40 -7.19
N LEU A 135 8.91 11.89 -6.32
CA LEU A 135 10.34 11.78 -6.53
C LEU A 135 10.83 10.40 -6.08
N SER A 136 11.63 9.75 -6.91
CA SER A 136 12.32 8.50 -6.57
C SER A 136 13.82 8.75 -6.53
N CYS A 137 14.40 8.61 -5.35
CA CYS A 137 15.83 8.78 -5.08
C CYS A 137 16.59 7.47 -5.33
N SER A 138 17.84 7.55 -5.77
CA SER A 138 18.71 6.39 -5.99
C SER A 138 19.64 6.11 -4.80
N SER A 139 19.80 7.06 -3.88
CA SER A 139 20.68 6.95 -2.72
C SER A 139 20.07 7.55 -1.45
N LYS A 140 20.66 7.19 -0.30
CA LYS A 140 20.32 7.79 0.99
C LYS A 140 20.53 9.32 0.98
N THR A 141 21.66 9.76 0.44
CA THR A 141 22.01 11.18 0.37
C THR A 141 21.00 11.96 -0.46
N ASP A 142 20.59 11.42 -1.61
CA ASP A 142 19.57 12.07 -2.46
C ASP A 142 18.22 12.16 -1.72
N TYR A 143 17.86 11.10 -0.98
CA TYR A 143 16.65 11.06 -0.18
C TYR A 143 16.64 12.12 0.92
N GLU A 144 17.72 12.23 1.70
CA GLU A 144 17.87 13.25 2.74
C GLU A 144 17.88 14.66 2.16
N ASN A 145 18.55 14.86 1.01
CA ASN A 145 18.58 16.14 0.31
C ASN A 145 17.18 16.56 -0.19
N GLU A 146 16.42 15.66 -0.82
CA GLU A 146 15.07 15.96 -1.28
C GLU A 146 14.11 16.23 -0.12
N ILE A 147 14.32 15.60 1.04
CA ILE A 147 13.58 15.91 2.26
C ILE A 147 13.92 17.32 2.75
N ALA A 148 15.20 17.68 2.81
CA ALA A 148 15.64 19.01 3.21
C ALA A 148 15.08 20.08 2.26
N LEU A 149 15.14 19.85 0.94
CA LEU A 149 14.56 20.74 -0.06
C LEU A 149 13.03 20.87 0.10
N GLY A 150 12.33 19.77 0.35
CA GLY A 150 10.87 19.77 0.53
C GLY A 150 10.40 20.48 1.79
N THR A 151 11.18 20.43 2.87
CA THR A 151 10.86 21.05 4.16
C THR A 151 11.23 22.53 4.24
N HIS A 152 12.21 22.99 3.46
CA HIS A 152 12.64 24.39 3.41
C HIS A 152 12.06 25.18 2.22
N GLY A 153 11.63 24.48 1.16
CA GLY A 153 11.04 25.09 -0.03
C GLY A 153 9.64 25.65 0.25
N SER A 154 9.43 26.91 -0.14
CA SER A 154 8.10 27.53 -0.11
C SER A 154 7.17 26.86 -1.12
N HIS A 155 6.05 26.33 -0.63
CA HIS A 155 4.95 25.72 -1.39
C HIS A 155 5.28 24.38 -2.09
N GLY A 156 4.42 23.39 -1.85
CA GLY A 156 4.41 22.12 -2.57
C GLY A 156 4.25 20.93 -1.64
N ASN A 157 3.39 19.99 -2.05
CA ASN A 157 3.34 18.67 -1.45
C ASN A 157 4.32 17.76 -2.21
N ARG A 158 5.14 17.00 -1.49
CA ARG A 158 6.14 16.11 -2.08
C ARG A 158 6.04 14.71 -1.49
N ALA A 159 6.27 13.72 -2.33
CA ALA A 159 6.32 12.30 -2.01
C ALA A 159 7.69 11.81 -2.49
N VAL A 160 8.61 11.59 -1.56
CA VAL A 160 9.99 11.18 -1.84
C VAL A 160 10.15 9.74 -1.42
N TYR A 161 10.67 8.92 -2.32
CA TYR A 161 10.82 7.47 -2.14
C TYR A 161 12.27 7.08 -2.34
N TRP A 162 12.78 6.18 -1.52
CA TRP A 162 14.10 5.58 -1.66
C TRP A 162 13.97 4.06 -1.58
N PRO A 163 13.97 3.35 -2.72
CA PRO A 163 13.90 1.90 -2.78
C PRO A 163 15.18 1.28 -2.22
N GLN A 164 15.06 0.24 -1.39
CA GLN A 164 16.21 -0.47 -0.81
C GLN A 164 16.26 -1.95 -1.21
N ARG A 165 15.10 -2.60 -1.33
CA ARG A 165 14.97 -4.00 -1.72
C ARG A 165 13.77 -4.18 -2.64
N GLN A 166 13.85 -5.15 -3.54
CA GLN A 166 12.75 -5.54 -4.42
C GLN A 166 12.55 -7.05 -4.34
N PHE A 167 11.30 -7.47 -4.39
CA PHE A 167 10.89 -8.86 -4.30
C PHE A 167 9.86 -9.15 -5.38
N ASP A 168 10.06 -10.25 -6.10
CA ASP A 168 8.98 -10.82 -6.90
C ASP A 168 7.96 -11.47 -5.97
N LEU A 169 6.69 -11.44 -6.36
CA LEU A 169 5.66 -12.16 -5.64
C LEU A 169 5.88 -13.67 -5.82
N THR A 170 6.05 -14.38 -4.71
CA THR A 170 6.31 -15.83 -4.71
C THR A 170 5.13 -16.62 -4.14
N GLU A 171 5.06 -17.90 -4.47
CA GLU A 171 4.09 -18.81 -3.87
C GLU A 171 4.25 -18.89 -2.33
N ALA A 172 5.48 -18.87 -1.82
CA ALA A 172 5.75 -18.88 -0.39
C ALA A 172 5.10 -17.66 0.30
N MET A 173 5.21 -16.47 -0.30
CA MET A 173 4.55 -15.26 0.21
C MET A 173 3.02 -15.37 0.17
N VAL A 174 2.44 -16.04 -0.84
CA VAL A 174 0.99 -16.25 -0.90
C VAL A 174 0.51 -17.24 0.16
N ARG A 175 1.29 -18.30 0.43
CA ARG A 175 0.97 -19.33 1.42
C ARG A 175 1.16 -18.86 2.86
N ASP A 176 2.17 -18.01 3.10
CA ASP A 176 2.46 -17.42 4.41
C ASP A 176 2.49 -15.89 4.33
N ALA A 177 1.35 -15.31 3.94
CA ALA A 177 1.21 -13.88 3.79
C ALA A 177 1.45 -13.12 5.11
N PHE A 178 1.13 -13.71 6.26
CA PHE A 178 1.37 -13.09 7.56
C PHE A 178 2.86 -12.99 7.91
N ALA A 179 3.68 -13.99 7.57
CA ALA A 179 5.13 -13.88 7.77
C ALA A 179 5.75 -12.78 6.92
N PHE A 180 5.29 -12.62 5.67
CA PHE A 180 5.76 -11.54 4.80
C PHE A 180 5.31 -10.15 5.27
N THR A 181 4.01 -10.00 5.53
CA THR A 181 3.41 -8.69 5.79
C THR A 181 3.66 -8.20 7.21
N ASN A 182 3.67 -9.06 8.22
CA ASN A 182 4.15 -8.80 9.59
C ASN A 182 3.96 -7.35 10.08
N SER A 183 2.73 -6.85 10.08
CA SER A 183 2.37 -5.49 10.51
C SER A 183 1.36 -5.52 11.67
N PRO A 184 1.06 -4.37 12.31
CA PRO A 184 0.00 -4.30 13.31
C PRO A 184 -1.38 -4.76 12.81
N LEU A 185 -1.70 -4.57 11.52
CA LEU A 185 -2.91 -5.13 10.93
C LEU A 185 -2.85 -6.66 10.90
N THR A 186 -1.72 -7.22 10.47
CA THR A 186 -1.50 -8.68 10.49
C THR A 186 -1.63 -9.27 11.90
N ASP A 187 -1.06 -8.62 12.91
CA ASP A 187 -1.18 -9.06 14.30
C ASP A 187 -2.63 -9.00 14.80
N TRP A 188 -3.39 -7.99 14.38
CA TRP A 188 -4.83 -7.91 14.68
C TRP A 188 -5.61 -9.04 13.98
N LEU A 189 -5.33 -9.29 12.70
CA LEU A 189 -5.98 -10.34 11.91
C LEU A 189 -5.71 -11.73 12.50
N ARG A 190 -4.46 -12.01 12.90
CA ARG A 190 -4.03 -13.31 13.47
C ARG A 190 -4.81 -13.69 14.72
N ARG A 191 -5.35 -12.73 15.48
CA ARG A 191 -6.16 -13.00 16.69
C ARG A 191 -7.56 -13.51 16.39
N SER A 192 -8.10 -13.22 15.21
CA SER A 192 -9.53 -13.44 14.92
C SER A 192 -9.81 -14.20 13.62
N HIS A 193 -8.78 -14.48 12.82
CA HIS A 193 -8.91 -15.07 11.50
C HIS A 193 -7.82 -16.11 11.24
N ALA A 194 -8.12 -17.04 10.31
CA ALA A 194 -7.14 -17.98 9.79
C ALA A 194 -6.01 -17.24 9.03
N THR A 195 -4.85 -17.88 8.93
CA THR A 195 -3.65 -17.34 8.26
C THR A 195 -3.85 -17.07 6.76
N ASP A 196 -4.88 -17.67 6.15
CA ASP A 196 -5.22 -17.49 4.74
C ASP A 196 -6.07 -16.24 4.44
N VAL A 197 -6.42 -15.43 5.44
CA VAL A 197 -7.37 -14.32 5.29
C VAL A 197 -6.88 -13.24 4.32
N LEU A 198 -5.57 -13.01 4.20
CA LEU A 198 -5.01 -12.07 3.22
C LEU A 198 -5.14 -12.60 1.78
N ALA A 199 -4.97 -13.90 1.57
CA ALA A 199 -5.25 -14.51 0.27
C ALA A 199 -6.74 -14.41 -0.09
N LYS A 200 -7.63 -14.60 0.89
CA LYS A 200 -9.07 -14.37 0.72
C LYS A 200 -9.38 -12.91 0.38
N ALA A 201 -8.69 -11.94 0.99
CA ALA A 201 -8.86 -10.53 0.67
C ALA A 201 -8.44 -10.21 -0.77
N ALA A 202 -7.30 -10.73 -1.23
CA ALA A 202 -6.87 -10.56 -2.62
C ALA A 202 -7.89 -11.15 -3.61
N LEU A 203 -8.40 -12.36 -3.34
CA LEU A 203 -9.44 -12.99 -4.16
C LEU A 203 -10.77 -12.21 -4.13
N HIS A 204 -11.18 -11.70 -2.97
CA HIS A 204 -12.36 -10.85 -2.84
C HIS A 204 -12.22 -9.58 -3.69
N LEU A 205 -11.08 -8.90 -3.62
CA LEU A 205 -10.81 -7.69 -4.40
C LEU A 205 -10.75 -8.00 -5.91
N TRP A 206 -10.17 -9.13 -6.30
CA TRP A 206 -10.22 -9.61 -7.68
C TRP A 206 -11.65 -9.82 -8.17
N ASP A 207 -12.47 -10.53 -7.39
CA ASP A 207 -13.88 -10.75 -7.71
C ASP A 207 -14.66 -9.42 -7.73
N ARG A 208 -14.29 -8.45 -6.88
CA ARG A 208 -14.89 -7.11 -6.83
C ARG A 208 -14.60 -6.30 -8.09
N ILE A 209 -13.36 -6.31 -8.58
CA ILE A 209 -12.96 -5.70 -9.86
C ILE A 209 -13.77 -6.32 -11.01
N ASN A 210 -13.96 -7.64 -10.96
CA ASN A 210 -14.73 -8.39 -11.94
C ASN A 210 -16.25 -8.40 -11.70
N ARG A 211 -16.75 -7.58 -10.75
CA ARG A 211 -18.18 -7.41 -10.42
C ARG A 211 -18.90 -8.71 -10.02
N ARG A 212 -18.19 -9.67 -9.43
CA ARG A 212 -18.72 -10.98 -9.00
C ARG A 212 -19.20 -11.01 -7.55
N VAL A 213 -18.75 -10.06 -6.74
CA VAL A 213 -19.13 -9.94 -5.31
C VAL A 213 -19.60 -8.53 -4.98
N ARG A 214 -20.37 -8.42 -3.90
CA ARG A 214 -20.83 -7.13 -3.36
C ARG A 214 -19.69 -6.42 -2.64
N SER A 215 -19.75 -5.10 -2.64
CA SER A 215 -18.79 -4.24 -1.92
C SER A 215 -18.91 -4.40 -0.40
N VAL A 216 -17.77 -4.37 0.29
CA VAL A 216 -17.67 -4.28 1.75
C VAL A 216 -17.32 -2.87 2.25
N ALA A 217 -17.05 -1.91 1.37
CA ALA A 217 -16.75 -0.52 1.73
C ALA A 217 -17.81 0.13 2.66
N GLY A 218 -19.08 -0.25 2.49
CA GLY A 218 -20.21 0.29 3.28
C GLY A 218 -20.37 -0.30 4.69
N VAL A 219 -19.56 -1.26 5.12
CA VAL A 219 -19.65 -1.86 6.47
C VAL A 219 -18.49 -1.44 7.38
N SER A 220 -18.56 -1.79 8.67
CA SER A 220 -17.42 -1.66 9.59
C SER A 220 -16.27 -2.59 9.16
N GLN A 221 -15.02 -2.21 9.41
CA GLN A 221 -13.84 -3.02 9.06
C GLN A 221 -13.90 -4.46 9.62
N ALA A 222 -14.29 -4.63 10.90
CA ALA A 222 -14.44 -5.97 11.48
C ALA A 222 -15.49 -6.84 10.76
N LYS A 223 -16.58 -6.23 10.29
CA LYS A 223 -17.60 -6.92 9.47
C LYS A 223 -17.09 -7.21 8.06
N ALA A 224 -16.33 -6.30 7.44
CA ALA A 224 -15.70 -6.51 6.15
C ALA A 224 -14.77 -7.73 6.18
N TRP A 225 -13.89 -7.81 7.18
CA TRP A 225 -13.00 -8.97 7.35
C TRP A 225 -13.75 -10.27 7.62
N ARG A 226 -14.85 -10.23 8.39
CA ARG A 226 -15.70 -11.42 8.58
C ARG A 226 -16.31 -11.92 7.27
N ILE A 227 -16.78 -11.01 6.41
CA ILE A 227 -17.32 -11.35 5.08
C ILE A 227 -16.22 -11.98 4.21
N VAL A 228 -15.04 -11.38 4.16
CA VAL A 228 -13.89 -11.92 3.41
C VAL A 228 -13.47 -13.30 3.93
N ALA A 229 -13.43 -13.48 5.25
CA ALA A 229 -13.02 -14.73 5.89
C ALA A 229 -13.98 -15.91 5.61
N GLN A 230 -15.25 -15.62 5.27
CA GLN A 230 -16.27 -16.62 4.92
C GLN A 230 -16.09 -17.23 3.52
N ARG A 231 -15.12 -16.76 2.72
CA ARG A 231 -14.82 -17.37 1.42
C ARG A 231 -14.47 -18.86 1.59
N ASN A 232 -15.21 -19.72 0.89
CA ASN A 232 -15.00 -21.16 0.89
C ASN A 232 -13.79 -21.58 0.02
N GLY A 233 -13.19 -22.73 0.37
CA GLY A 233 -12.08 -23.34 -0.35
C GLY A 233 -10.69 -22.91 0.14
N HIS A 234 -9.65 -23.50 -0.46
CA HIS A 234 -8.26 -23.26 -0.09
C HIS A 234 -7.71 -22.01 -0.81
N ALA A 235 -7.97 -20.84 -0.23
CA ALA A 235 -7.69 -19.54 -0.85
C ALA A 235 -6.23 -19.36 -1.34
N PRO A 236 -5.18 -19.80 -0.63
CA PRO A 236 -3.81 -19.67 -1.13
C PRO A 236 -3.59 -20.43 -2.43
N SER A 237 -4.17 -21.63 -2.57
CA SER A 237 -4.02 -22.43 -3.81
C SER A 237 -4.78 -21.80 -4.97
N GLN A 238 -6.00 -21.31 -4.73
CA GLN A 238 -6.78 -20.57 -5.74
C GLN A 238 -6.03 -19.31 -6.21
N LEU A 239 -5.36 -18.61 -5.29
CA LEU A 239 -4.64 -17.39 -5.62
C LEU A 239 -3.34 -17.69 -6.39
N VAL A 240 -2.61 -18.74 -6.03
CA VAL A 240 -1.44 -19.20 -6.80
C VAL A 240 -1.85 -19.58 -8.22
N GLU A 241 -2.93 -20.35 -8.38
CA GLU A 241 -3.46 -20.72 -9.70
C GLU A 241 -3.86 -19.48 -10.51
N LEU A 242 -4.60 -18.55 -9.90
CA LEU A 242 -5.06 -17.32 -10.55
C LEU A 242 -3.89 -16.43 -10.99
N THR A 243 -2.84 -16.34 -10.20
CA THR A 243 -1.69 -15.46 -10.46
C THR A 243 -0.66 -16.10 -11.39
N GLY A 244 -0.74 -17.42 -11.63
CA GLY A 244 0.23 -18.14 -12.45
C GLY A 244 1.66 -18.14 -11.88
N ILE A 245 1.82 -17.81 -10.59
CA ILE A 245 3.13 -17.77 -9.94
C ILE A 245 3.65 -19.20 -9.85
N LYS A 246 4.83 -19.43 -10.44
CA LYS A 246 5.49 -20.73 -10.38
C LYS A 246 6.08 -20.93 -8.98
N THR A 247 6.06 -22.16 -8.49
CA THR A 247 6.92 -22.60 -7.39
C THR A 247 8.34 -22.18 -7.72
N ALA A 248 8.97 -21.35 -6.89
CA ALA A 248 10.42 -21.19 -6.96
C ALA A 248 11.01 -22.60 -6.76
N GLY A 249 11.77 -23.10 -7.74
CA GLY A 249 12.51 -24.34 -7.56
C GLY A 249 13.40 -24.23 -6.33
N PRO A 250 13.74 -25.35 -5.65
CA PRO A 250 14.65 -25.30 -4.50
C PRO A 250 15.94 -24.61 -4.94
N SER A 251 16.24 -23.49 -4.27
CA SER A 251 17.50 -22.75 -4.37
C SER A 251 18.64 -23.55 -3.75
#